data_AF-A0A9E0I415-F1
#
_entry.id   AF-A0A9E0I415-F1
#
_cell.length_a   1.000
_cell.length_b   1.000
_cell.length_c   1.000
_cell.angle_alpha   90.00
_cell.angle_beta   90.00
_cell.angle_gamma   90.00
#
_symmetry.space_group_name_H-M   'P 1'
#
loop_
_entity.id
_entity.type
_entity.pdbx_description
1 polymer ?
#
loop_
_entity_poly.entity_id
_entity_poly.type
_entity_poly.pdbx_seq_one_letter_code
_entity_poly.pdbx_strand_id
1 'polypeptide(L)'
;MLFSRRIEHCQVCGTPVEYKVPADDNRERAVCPSCAHIHYVNPLNVVGTLPVWGDQVLLCKRNIEPRKGFWTLPAGFMELGETT
;
A
#
# COMPACT_ATOMS: atom_id res chain seq x y z
N MET A 1 -13.60 5.89 1.15
CA MET A 1 -12.93 7.19 0.94
C MET A 1 -11.46 6.92 0.67
N LEU A 2 -11.07 6.81 -0.59
CA LEU A 2 -9.67 6.75 -0.99
C LEU A 2 -9.15 8.18 -0.96
N PHE A 3 -8.73 8.66 0.21
CA PHE A 3 -7.88 9.85 0.24
C PHE A 3 -6.55 9.42 -0.39
N SER A 4 -6.37 9.72 -1.68
CA SER A 4 -5.04 9.78 -2.26
C SER A 4 -4.31 10.90 -1.53
N ARG A 5 -3.64 10.56 -0.43
CA ARG A 5 -2.76 11.50 0.26
C ARG A 5 -1.64 11.79 -0.72
N ARG A 6 -1.70 12.98 -1.35
CA ARG A 6 -0.56 13.50 -2.11
C ARG A 6 0.63 13.61 -1.14
N ILE A 7 1.81 13.27 -1.64
CA ILE A 7 3.07 13.46 -0.93
C ILE A 7 3.28 14.98 -0.88
N GLU A 8 3.48 15.52 0.32
CA GLU A 8 3.66 16.96 0.50
C GLU A 8 5.14 17.32 0.60
N HIS A 9 5.97 16.44 1.16
CA HIS A 9 7.38 16.68 1.43
C HIS A 9 8.24 15.49 1.01
N CYS A 10 9.48 15.77 0.60
CA CYS A 10 10.42 14.76 0.17
C CYS A 10 10.94 13.93 1.36
N GLN A 11 10.74 12.61 1.31
CA GLN A 11 11.26 11.68 2.33
C GLN A 11 12.79 11.67 2.47
N VAL A 12 13.53 12.17 1.48
CA VAL A 12 15.00 12.18 1.48
C VAL A 12 15.56 13.45 2.14
N CYS A 13 14.96 14.62 1.91
CA CYS A 13 15.54 15.90 2.35
C CYS A 13 14.55 16.88 3.00
N GLY A 14 13.27 16.55 3.09
CA GLY A 14 12.24 17.38 3.74
C GLY A 14 11.68 18.54 2.91
N THR A 15 12.26 18.87 1.75
CA THR A 15 11.74 19.94 0.88
C THR A 15 10.33 19.59 0.34
N PRO A 16 9.40 20.56 0.24
CA PRO A 16 8.12 20.36 -0.45
C PRO A 16 8.31 19.82 -1.87
N VAL A 17 7.44 18.90 -2.30
CA VAL A 17 7.52 18.30 -3.64
C VAL A 17 6.68 19.06 -4.66
N GLU A 18 7.06 18.95 -5.93
CA GLU A 18 6.28 19.43 -7.06
C GLU A 18 5.70 18.26 -7.84
N TYR A 19 4.43 18.34 -8.21
CA TYR A 19 3.80 17.33 -9.06
C TYR A 19 4.00 17.68 -10.54
N LYS A 20 4.70 16.81 -11.28
CA LYS A 20 4.93 16.94 -12.73
C LYS A 20 5.06 15.58 -13.39
N VAL A 21 5.01 15.55 -14.72
CA VAL A 21 5.38 14.36 -15.50
C VAL A 21 6.88 14.45 -15.82
N PRO A 22 7.74 13.58 -15.28
CA PRO A 22 9.16 13.56 -15.66
C PRO A 22 9.38 13.33 -17.16
N ALA A 23 10.51 13.81 -17.69
CA ALA A 23 10.96 13.41 -19.02
C ALA A 23 11.11 11.87 -19.03
N ASP A 24 10.44 11.21 -19.97
CA ASP A 24 10.36 9.74 -20.11
C ASP A 24 9.37 9.00 -19.19
N ASP A 25 8.52 9.71 -18.45
CA ASP A 25 7.36 9.12 -17.76
C ASP A 25 6.05 9.52 -18.46
N ASN A 26 4.97 8.81 -18.14
CA ASN A 26 3.62 9.13 -18.63
C ASN A 26 2.62 9.40 -17.50
N ARG A 27 3.09 9.48 -16.24
CA ARG A 27 2.26 9.78 -15.07
C ARG A 27 2.82 10.97 -14.29
N GLU A 28 1.90 11.68 -13.65
CA GLU A 28 2.24 12.72 -12.67
C GLU A 28 2.91 12.06 -11.45
N ARG A 29 4.09 12.57 -11.07
CA ARG A 29 4.88 12.13 -9.91
C ARG A 29 5.15 13.31 -9.00
N ALA A 30 5.27 13.03 -7.70
CA ALA A 30 5.90 13.97 -6.78
C ALA A 30 7.41 13.95 -7.02
N VAL A 31 7.97 15.09 -7.45
CA VAL A 31 9.40 15.28 -7.73
C VAL A 31 9.92 16.34 -6.79
N CYS A 32 11.02 16.06 -6.10
CA CYS A 32 11.67 17.04 -5.24
C CYS A 32 12.48 18.03 -6.09
N PRO A 33 12.24 19.35 -5.99
CA PRO A 33 13.02 20.35 -6.74
C PRO A 33 14.43 20.54 -6.17
N SER A 34 14.67 20.17 -4.92
CA SER A 34 15.97 20.35 -4.24
C SER A 34 16.96 19.22 -4.55
N CYS A 35 16.53 17.95 -4.42
CA CYS A 35 17.42 16.78 -4.60
C CYS A 35 17.09 15.93 -5.84
N ALA A 36 16.15 16.36 -6.68
CA ALA A 36 15.67 15.66 -7.88
C ALA A 36 15.06 14.26 -7.65
N HIS A 37 14.85 13.83 -6.40
CA HIS A 37 14.25 12.52 -6.10
C HIS A 37 12.80 12.45 -6.59
N ILE A 38 12.45 11.35 -7.27
CA ILE A 38 11.10 11.05 -7.77
C ILE A 38 10.44 10.05 -6.84
N HIS A 39 9.28 10.41 -6.28
CA HIS A 39 8.56 9.55 -5.34
C HIS A 39 7.55 8.65 -6.08
N TYR A 40 7.93 7.39 -6.31
CA TYR A 40 7.03 6.37 -6.83
C TYR A 40 6.14 5.81 -5.72
N VAL A 41 4.83 5.75 -5.99
CA VAL A 41 3.85 5.08 -5.13
C VAL A 41 3.50 3.75 -5.77
N ASN A 42 3.89 2.66 -5.12
CA ASN A 42 3.59 1.31 -5.55
C ASN A 42 2.38 0.76 -4.76
N PRO A 43 1.60 -0.17 -5.35
CA PRO A 43 0.58 -0.90 -4.61
C PRO A 43 1.18 -1.64 -3.40
N LEU A 44 0.42 -1.74 -2.31
CA LEU A 44 0.73 -2.63 -1.20
C LEU A 44 0.07 -3.99 -1.43
N ASN A 45 0.87 -5.05 -1.44
CA ASN A 45 0.37 -6.41 -1.60
C ASN A 45 -0.24 -6.90 -0.28
N VAL A 46 -1.48 -7.37 -0.34
CA VAL A 46 -2.14 -8.11 0.73
C VAL A 46 -2.38 -9.52 0.23
N VAL A 47 -1.83 -10.50 0.93
CA VAL A 47 -1.98 -11.92 0.62
C VAL A 47 -2.82 -12.60 1.69
N GLY A 48 -3.59 -13.60 1.28
CA GLY A 48 -4.48 -14.34 2.16
C GLY A 48 -4.61 -15.79 1.75
N THR A 49 -5.18 -16.59 2.64
CA THR A 49 -5.36 -18.03 2.43
C THR A 49 -6.78 -18.44 2.81
N LEU A 50 -7.27 -19.52 2.21
CA LEU A 50 -8.49 -20.22 2.62
C LEU A 50 -8.06 -21.61 3.14
N PRO A 51 -7.74 -21.75 4.45
CA PRO A 51 -7.35 -23.03 5.00
C PRO A 51 -8.55 -23.98 5.03
N VAL A 52 -8.36 -25.20 4.52
CA VAL A 52 -9.39 -26.24 4.45
C VAL A 52 -9.03 -27.39 5.39
N TRP A 53 -10.01 -27.90 6.13
CA TRP A 53 -9.90 -29.09 6.96
C TRP A 53 -11.12 -29.99 6.72
N GLY A 54 -10.95 -31.07 5.95
CA GLY A 54 -12.07 -31.88 5.47
C GLY A 54 -13.08 -31.03 4.70
N ASP A 55 -14.35 -31.06 5.12
CA ASP A 55 -15.43 -30.25 4.54
C ASP A 55 -15.58 -28.85 5.19
N GLN A 56 -14.62 -28.43 6.03
CA GLN A 56 -14.66 -27.17 6.76
C GLN A 56 -13.58 -26.19 6.28
N VAL A 57 -13.82 -24.89 6.51
CA VAL A 57 -12.86 -23.82 6.25
C VAL A 57 -12.60 -22.99 7.50
N LEU A 58 -11.37 -22.50 7.65
CA LEU A 58 -11.00 -21.60 8.73
C LEU A 58 -11.29 -20.15 8.35
N LEU A 59 -12.01 -19.44 9.22
CA LEU A 59 -12.26 -18.01 9.14
C LEU A 59 -11.83 -17.31 10.43
N CYS A 60 -11.45 -16.04 10.31
CA CYS A 60 -11.14 -15.16 11.44
C CYS A 60 -12.30 -14.19 11.70
N LYS A 61 -12.66 -13.95 12.96
CA LYS A 61 -13.59 -12.88 13.34
C LYS A 61 -12.81 -11.60 13.63
N ARG A 62 -13.07 -10.53 12.88
CA ARG A 62 -12.31 -9.26 12.98
C ARG A 62 -12.50 -8.61 14.36
N ASN A 63 -11.41 -8.21 15.01
CA ASN A 63 -11.48 -7.47 16.29
C ASN A 63 -11.17 -5.96 16.16
N ILE A 64 -10.87 -5.50 14.94
CA ILE A 64 -10.54 -4.11 14.63
C ILE A 64 -11.40 -3.60 13.48
N GLU A 65 -11.74 -2.30 13.50
CA GLU A 65 -12.37 -1.63 12.37
C GLU A 65 -11.39 -1.53 11.19
N PRO A 66 -11.87 -1.47 9.94
CA PRO A 66 -13.28 -1.51 9.53
C PRO A 66 -13.93 -2.90 9.74
N ARG A 67 -15.27 -2.96 9.86
CA ARG A 67 -16.06 -4.22 9.90
C ARG A 67 -15.70 -5.12 11.09
N LYS A 68 -15.54 -4.57 12.29
CA LYS A 68 -15.34 -5.38 13.50
C LYS A 68 -16.51 -6.34 13.70
N GLY A 69 -16.23 -7.56 14.13
CA GLY A 69 -17.21 -8.61 14.37
C GLY A 69 -17.62 -9.44 13.15
N PHE A 70 -17.20 -9.06 11.95
CA PHE A 70 -17.46 -9.83 10.71
C PHE A 70 -16.40 -10.93 10.52
N TRP A 71 -16.77 -11.99 9.79
CA TRP A 71 -15.87 -13.07 9.39
C TRP A 71 -15.05 -12.69 8.14
N THR A 72 -13.80 -13.13 8.08
CA THR A 72 -12.88 -12.92 6.96
C THR A 72 -11.90 -14.09 6.83
N LEU A 73 -11.24 -14.20 5.68
CA LEU A 73 -10.05 -15.03 5.52
C LEU A 73 -8.87 -14.50 6.35
N PRO A 74 -7.98 -15.39 6.84
CA PRO A 74 -6.64 -14.99 7.28
C PRO A 74 -5.89 -14.30 6.14
N ALA A 75 -5.45 -13.07 6.37
CA ALA A 75 -4.72 -12.27 5.38
C ALA A 75 -3.86 -11.20 6.06
N GLY A 76 -2.82 -10.74 5.38
CA GLY A 76 -1.89 -9.72 5.87
C GLY A 76 -1.12 -9.03 4.73
N PHE A 77 -0.42 -7.95 5.07
CA PHE A 77 0.54 -7.35 4.15
C PHE A 77 1.70 -8.30 3.92
N MET A 78 2.19 -8.36 2.68
CA MET A 78 3.42 -9.07 2.35
C MET A 78 4.63 -8.24 2.78
N GLU A 79 5.57 -8.87 3.46
CA GLU A 79 6.82 -8.23 3.88
C GLU A 79 7.90 -8.34 2.79
N LEU A 80 8.88 -7.44 2.86
CA LEU A 80 10.01 -7.45 1.92
C LEU A 80 10.81 -8.75 2.05
N GLY A 81 11.04 -9.41 0.91
CA GLY A 81 11.80 -10.67 0.85
C GLY A 81 10.97 -11.92 1.08
N GLU A 82 9.66 -11.81 1.32
CA GLU A 82 8.76 -12.96 1.40
C GLU A 82 8.41 -13.51 0.00
N THR A 83 8.12 -14.81 -0.04
CA THR A 83 7.54 -15.49 -1.21
C THR A 83 6.04 -15.72 -1.00
N THR A 84 5.28 -15.78 -2.09
CA THR A 84 3.85 -16.18 -2.07
C THR A 84 3.65 -17.67 -2.00
#